data_AF-A0A090WJS0-F1
#
_entry.id   AF-A0A090WJS0-F1
#
_cell.length_a   1.000
_cell.length_b   1.000
_cell.length_c   1.000
_cell.angle_alpha   90.00
_cell.angle_beta   90.00
_cell.angle_gamma   90.00
#
_symmetry.space_group_name_H-M   'P 1'
#
loop_
_entity.id
_entity.type
_entity.pdbx_description
1 polymer ?
#
loop_
_entity_poly.entity_id
_entity_poly.type
_entity_poly.pdbx_seq_one_letter_code
_entity_poly.pdbx_strand_id
1 'polypeptide(L)'
;MTYAGYYLLYLGLLALLFDPNTRFGELGRLIKRVNKRKAKLNITAVLILLMSTFSFAQDGHEGHDHAPGEHQEVTATNTKLRQTPVSRLDSIIVANMIPQEQADKFGEVIIQDNGRMKPISTLASELLRKISERDYYEATVGDSVVRLSPEQTLLSMMQFGNLWYEVPLIRLKRGNDSIRDILGIDRSRKYAAGMDFFRSPDGEFIAFKLAPYLDEANQSDRKNAFQKDFIDVNSNLGILDQVVSSSMIRIFPKPNDPINKWYSYPELNDAGFKSTDSVLTKQFIPAYLQTLRYGKVKGDYTEADQVLASLNRFQKAYGASDA
;
A
#
# COMPACT_ATOMS: atom_id res chain seq x y z
N MET A 1 39.76 44.51 -32.43
CA MET A 1 39.34 44.01 -31.11
C MET A 1 39.35 42.49 -31.18
N THR A 2 40.26 41.87 -30.44
CA THR A 2 40.95 40.64 -30.85
C THR A 2 40.27 39.38 -30.31
N TYR A 3 39.84 38.48 -31.21
CA TYR A 3 39.23 37.16 -30.91
C TYR A 3 40.09 36.24 -30.02
N ALA A 4 41.36 36.58 -29.83
CA ALA A 4 42.28 35.89 -28.93
C ALA A 4 41.82 35.88 -27.46
N GLY A 5 41.11 36.92 -27.01
CA GLY A 5 40.61 37.00 -25.62
C GLY A 5 39.53 35.97 -25.30
N TYR A 6 38.61 35.72 -26.25
CA TYR A 6 37.57 34.71 -26.08
C TYR A 6 38.13 33.29 -26.11
N TYR A 7 39.19 33.05 -26.89
CA TYR A 7 39.89 31.77 -26.92
C TYR A 7 40.58 31.46 -25.59
N LEU A 8 41.20 32.46 -24.95
CA LEU A 8 41.79 32.32 -23.62
C LEU A 8 40.74 32.07 -22.53
N LEU A 9 39.58 32.72 -22.63
CA LEU A 9 38.48 32.53 -21.68
C LEU A 9 37.85 31.13 -21.82
N TYR A 10 37.68 30.65 -23.05
CA TYR A 10 37.21 29.30 -23.33
C TYR A 10 38.20 28.24 -22.83
N LEU A 11 39.50 28.41 -23.08
CA LEU A 11 40.53 27.50 -22.57
C LEU A 11 40.62 27.49 -21.04
N GLY A 12 40.44 28.65 -20.39
CA GLY A 12 40.37 28.74 -18.94
C GLY A 12 39.19 27.97 -18.35
N LEU A 13 38.02 28.04 -19.00
CA LEU A 13 36.84 27.26 -18.60
C LEU A 13 37.04 25.75 -18.81
N LEU A 14 37.72 25.37 -19.89
CA LEU A 14 38.01 23.97 -20.22
C LEU A 14 39.07 23.38 -19.28
N ALA A 15 40.04 24.18 -18.82
CA ALA A 15 41.02 23.76 -17.82
C ALA A 15 40.39 23.48 -16.44
N LEU A 16 39.35 24.25 -16.05
CA LEU A 16 38.61 24.04 -14.79
C LEU A 16 37.88 22.68 -14.72
N LEU A 17 37.54 22.09 -15.87
CA LEU A 17 36.86 20.79 -15.95
C LEU A 17 37.74 19.61 -15.52
N PHE A 18 39.07 19.79 -15.56
CA PHE A 18 40.05 18.78 -15.18
C PHE A 18 40.72 19.05 -13.82
N ASP A 19 40.37 20.15 -13.15
CA ASP A 19 40.89 20.46 -11.81
C ASP A 19 40.17 19.61 -10.74
N PRO A 20 40.90 18.71 -10.04
CA PRO A 20 40.33 17.81 -9.06
C PRO A 20 39.77 18.51 -7.83
N ASN A 21 40.11 19.77 -7.56
CA ASN A 21 39.67 20.54 -6.38
C ASN A 21 38.37 21.34 -6.59
N THR A 22 37.75 21.22 -7.77
CA THR A 22 36.49 21.90 -8.08
C THR A 22 35.26 21.06 -7.66
N ARG A 23 34.10 21.72 -7.55
CA ARG A 23 32.80 21.05 -7.26
C ARG A 23 32.43 19.98 -8.29
N PHE A 24 32.89 20.11 -9.54
CA PHE A 24 32.72 19.08 -10.57
C PHE A 24 33.61 17.85 -10.30
N GLY A 25 34.82 18.06 -9.77
CA GLY A 25 35.67 16.98 -9.25
C GLY A 25 35.01 16.19 -8.12
N GLU A 26 34.30 16.85 -7.20
CA GLU A 26 33.51 16.19 -6.16
C GLU A 26 32.37 15.34 -6.74
N LEU A 27 31.66 15.85 -7.75
CA LEU A 27 30.60 15.12 -8.45
C LEU A 27 31.15 13.87 -9.15
N GLY A 28 32.34 13.97 -9.76
CA GLY A 28 33.06 12.82 -10.34
C GLY A 28 33.45 11.77 -9.30
N ARG A 29 33.89 12.19 -8.10
CA ARG A 29 34.18 11.27 -6.99
C ARG A 29 32.91 10.59 -6.45
N LEU A 30 31.80 11.32 -6.39
CA LEU A 30 30.49 10.77 -5.99
C LEU A 30 30.00 9.71 -6.98
N ILE A 31 30.09 9.97 -8.29
CA ILE A 31 29.72 9.00 -9.34
C ILE A 31 30.61 7.75 -9.28
N LYS A 32 31.94 7.91 -9.12
CA LYS A 32 32.85 6.76 -8.95
C LYS A 32 32.54 5.94 -7.69
N ARG A 33 32.16 6.59 -6.59
CA ARG A 33 31.75 5.92 -5.34
C ARG A 33 30.44 5.13 -5.50
N VAL A 34 29.48 5.68 -6.25
CA VAL A 34 28.22 5.00 -6.58
C VAL A 34 28.45 3.81 -7.52
N ASN A 35 29.26 3.97 -8.58
CA ASN A 35 29.57 2.89 -9.51
C ASN A 35 30.36 1.75 -8.85
N LYS A 36 31.26 2.06 -7.90
CA LYS A 36 31.97 1.04 -7.10
C LYS A 36 31.03 0.26 -6.16
N ARG A 37 29.96 0.89 -5.65
CA ARG A 37 28.90 0.20 -4.89
C ARG A 37 28.01 -0.66 -5.77
N LYS A 38 27.62 -0.17 -6.96
CA LYS A 38 26.82 -0.94 -7.93
C LYS A 38 27.57 -2.15 -8.50
N ALA A 39 28.89 -2.04 -8.76
CA ALA A 39 29.71 -3.15 -9.22
C ALA A 39 29.81 -4.29 -8.18
N LYS A 40 29.89 -3.97 -6.88
CA LYS A 40 29.84 -4.98 -5.81
C LYS A 40 28.45 -5.63 -5.70
N LEU A 41 27.37 -4.86 -5.89
CA LEU A 41 26.00 -5.37 -5.83
C LEU A 41 25.70 -6.35 -6.99
N ASN A 42 26.18 -6.05 -8.20
CA ASN A 42 25.95 -6.89 -9.38
C ASN A 42 26.77 -8.19 -9.36
N ILE A 43 28.02 -8.17 -8.87
CA ILE A 43 28.84 -9.39 -8.75
C ILE A 43 28.25 -10.35 -7.71
N THR A 44 27.67 -9.81 -6.63
CA THR A 44 27.05 -10.64 -5.57
C THR A 44 25.71 -11.23 -6.04
N ALA A 45 24.92 -10.49 -6.83
CA ALA A 45 23.67 -10.97 -7.41
C ALA A 45 23.88 -12.05 -8.50
N VAL A 46 24.95 -11.94 -9.30
CA VAL A 46 25.30 -12.94 -10.31
C VAL A 46 25.82 -14.24 -9.68
N LEU A 47 26.52 -14.18 -8.54
CA LEU A 47 26.97 -15.38 -7.82
C LEU A 47 25.80 -16.16 -7.18
N ILE A 48 24.73 -15.48 -6.76
CA ILE A 48 23.54 -16.10 -6.17
C ILE A 48 22.63 -16.71 -7.26
N LEU A 49 22.62 -16.13 -8.46
CA LEU A 49 21.85 -16.64 -9.60
C LEU A 49 22.43 -17.93 -10.21
N LEU A 50 23.72 -18.23 -9.97
CA LEU A 50 24.42 -19.40 -10.53
C LEU A 50 24.35 -20.66 -9.65
N MET A 51 23.74 -20.60 -8.46
CA MET A 51 23.60 -21.76 -7.56
C MET A 51 22.17 -22.35 -7.50
N SER A 52 21.19 -21.78 -8.19
CA SER A 52 19.77 -22.17 -8.04
C SER A 52 19.20 -23.07 -9.15
N THR A 53 20.02 -23.69 -10.00
CA THR A 53 19.54 -24.64 -11.02
C THR A 53 20.03 -26.06 -10.79
N PHE A 54 19.54 -26.72 -9.74
CA PHE A 54 19.37 -28.19 -9.71
C PHE A 54 18.23 -28.57 -8.77
N SER A 55 17.05 -28.83 -9.34
CA SER A 55 16.19 -29.99 -9.04
C SER A 55 14.77 -29.76 -9.58
N PHE A 56 14.45 -30.45 -10.67
CA PHE A 56 13.08 -30.78 -11.04
C PHE A 56 12.77 -32.17 -10.45
N ALA A 57 11.63 -32.29 -9.80
CA ALA A 57 10.87 -33.53 -9.74
C ALA A 57 9.38 -33.17 -9.69
N GLN A 58 8.64 -33.56 -10.73
CA GLN A 58 7.18 -33.61 -10.75
C GLN A 58 6.76 -34.93 -10.10
N ASP A 59 5.78 -34.88 -9.21
CA ASP A 59 4.80 -35.95 -9.08
C ASP A 59 3.44 -35.31 -8.83
N GLY A 60 2.45 -35.70 -9.63
CA GLY A 60 1.08 -35.23 -9.52
C GLY A 60 0.30 -36.06 -8.51
N HIS A 61 -0.74 -35.48 -7.92
CA HIS A 61 -2.04 -36.13 -7.72
C HIS A 61 -3.09 -35.08 -7.32
N GLU A 62 -4.26 -35.19 -7.95
CA GLU A 62 -5.50 -34.51 -7.60
C GLU A 62 -5.97 -34.92 -6.20
N GLY A 63 -6.62 -33.99 -5.50
CA GLY A 63 -7.34 -34.31 -4.27
C GLY A 63 -7.48 -33.12 -3.35
N HIS A 64 -8.61 -32.43 -3.42
CA HIS A 64 -9.05 -31.52 -2.38
C HIS A 64 -9.26 -32.31 -1.08
N ASP A 65 -8.51 -31.98 -0.03
CA ASP A 65 -8.94 -32.19 1.35
C ASP A 65 -8.31 -31.13 2.25
N HIS A 66 -9.18 -30.38 2.94
CA HIS A 66 -8.78 -29.40 3.94
C HIS A 66 -8.52 -30.13 5.26
N ALA A 67 -7.25 -30.21 5.68
CA ALA A 67 -6.88 -30.57 7.05
C ALA A 67 -6.35 -29.32 7.79
N PRO A 68 -6.76 -29.06 9.04
CA PRO A 68 -6.29 -27.92 9.82
C PRO A 68 -4.98 -28.29 10.54
N GLY A 69 -3.91 -27.55 10.27
CA GLY A 69 -2.69 -27.63 11.07
C GLY A 69 -1.40 -27.62 10.27
N GLU A 70 -1.08 -26.50 9.63
CA GLU A 70 0.29 -26.19 9.25
C GLU A 70 0.65 -24.79 9.76
N HIS A 71 1.27 -24.77 10.95
CA HIS A 71 2.03 -23.61 11.40
C HIS A 71 3.25 -23.49 10.49
N GLN A 72 3.20 -22.56 9.54
CA GLN A 72 4.37 -22.16 8.77
C GLN A 72 5.45 -21.64 9.73
N GLU A 73 6.53 -22.41 9.84
CA GLU A 73 7.73 -22.02 10.57
C GLU A 73 8.43 -20.90 9.77
N VAL A 74 8.19 -19.65 10.19
CA VAL A 74 8.81 -18.48 9.58
C VAL A 74 10.26 -18.44 10.06
N THR A 75 11.21 -18.77 9.18
CA THR A 75 12.65 -18.67 9.48
C THR A 75 12.98 -17.22 9.86
N ALA A 76 13.13 -16.97 11.16
CA ALA A 76 13.32 -15.63 11.72
C ALA A 76 14.70 -15.08 11.33
N THR A 77 14.75 -14.23 10.30
CA THR A 77 15.82 -13.25 10.21
C THR A 77 15.65 -12.27 11.37
N ASN A 78 16.59 -12.24 12.33
CA ASN A 78 16.64 -11.38 13.51
C ASN A 78 16.60 -9.86 13.18
N THR A 79 15.49 -9.37 12.63
CA THR A 79 15.26 -7.95 12.36
C THR A 79 14.15 -7.47 13.28
N LYS A 80 14.52 -6.77 14.35
CA LYS A 80 13.55 -6.14 15.24
C LYS A 80 12.80 -5.04 14.47
N LEU A 81 11.49 -5.19 14.35
CA LEU A 81 10.55 -4.21 13.83
C LEU A 81 10.31 -3.13 14.88
N ARG A 82 11.01 -2.00 14.75
CA ARG A 82 10.83 -0.86 15.66
C ARG A 82 9.51 -0.14 15.34
N GLN A 83 8.67 0.05 16.36
CA GLN A 83 7.49 0.91 16.25
C GLN A 83 7.89 2.33 15.83
N THR A 84 7.22 2.86 14.82
CA THR A 84 7.39 4.25 14.41
C THR A 84 6.45 5.12 15.24
N PRO A 85 6.93 6.21 15.88
CA PRO A 85 6.05 7.09 16.65
C PRO A 85 4.90 7.64 15.78
N VAL A 86 3.68 7.66 16.33
CA VAL A 86 2.47 8.12 15.63
C VAL A 86 2.63 9.52 15.07
N SER A 87 3.27 10.44 15.80
CA SER A 87 3.55 11.80 15.33
C SER A 87 4.39 11.85 14.06
N ARG A 88 5.30 10.89 13.85
CA ARG A 88 6.07 10.76 12.61
C ARG A 88 5.21 10.18 11.49
N LEU A 89 4.36 9.19 11.78
CA LEU A 89 3.41 8.65 10.82
C LEU A 89 2.46 9.74 10.32
N ASP A 90 1.86 10.49 11.24
CA ASP A 90 0.96 11.61 10.97
C ASP A 90 1.64 12.70 10.13
N SER A 91 2.88 13.05 10.47
CA SER A 91 3.65 14.02 9.69
C SER A 91 3.86 13.56 8.24
N ILE A 92 4.14 12.28 8.00
CA ILE A 92 4.30 11.73 6.65
C ILE A 92 2.95 11.70 5.92
N ILE A 93 1.87 11.29 6.59
CA ILE A 93 0.52 11.24 6.01
C ILE A 93 0.09 12.64 5.56
N VAL A 94 0.19 13.64 6.45
CA VAL A 94 -0.19 15.03 6.15
C VAL A 94 0.74 15.63 5.09
N ALA A 95 2.05 15.39 5.18
CA ALA A 95 3.01 15.85 4.17
C ALA A 95 2.76 15.25 2.79
N ASN A 96 2.04 14.12 2.67
CA ASN A 96 1.68 13.47 1.41
C ASN A 96 0.17 13.55 1.10
N MET A 97 -0.62 14.28 1.90
CA MET A 97 -2.04 14.48 1.68
C MET A 97 -2.33 15.07 0.29
N ILE A 98 -3.28 14.47 -0.41
CA ILE A 98 -3.75 14.90 -1.74
C ILE A 98 -4.80 16.02 -1.57
N PRO A 99 -4.82 17.06 -2.42
CA PRO A 99 -5.83 18.12 -2.34
C PRO A 99 -7.26 17.57 -2.38
N GLN A 100 -8.19 18.24 -1.69
CA GLN A 100 -9.59 17.79 -1.59
C GLN A 100 -10.22 17.57 -2.97
N GLU A 101 -10.04 18.51 -3.91
CA GLU A 101 -10.58 18.41 -5.27
C GLU A 101 -10.15 17.12 -5.99
N GLN A 102 -8.90 16.69 -5.79
CA GLN A 102 -8.38 15.45 -6.39
C GLN A 102 -8.94 14.20 -5.70
N ALA A 103 -9.18 14.28 -4.39
CA ALA A 103 -9.83 13.22 -3.65
C ALA A 103 -11.33 13.10 -4.03
N ASP A 104 -12.01 14.22 -4.26
CA ASP A 104 -13.42 14.26 -4.70
C ASP A 104 -13.58 13.60 -6.07
N LYS A 105 -12.71 13.95 -7.05
CA LYS A 105 -12.66 13.29 -8.37
C LYS A 105 -12.47 11.78 -8.25
N PHE A 106 -11.58 11.33 -7.38
CA PHE A 106 -11.39 9.90 -7.11
C PHE A 106 -12.64 9.27 -6.47
N GLY A 107 -13.32 9.99 -5.59
CA GLY A 107 -14.55 9.56 -4.92
C GLY A 107 -15.71 9.26 -5.89
N GLU A 108 -15.74 9.90 -7.06
CA GLU A 108 -16.74 9.67 -8.11
C GLU A 108 -16.53 8.35 -8.88
N VAL A 109 -15.35 7.74 -8.81
CA VAL A 109 -15.08 6.46 -9.48
C VAL A 109 -16.07 5.43 -8.98
N ILE A 110 -16.63 4.67 -9.92
CA ILE A 110 -17.60 3.62 -9.59
C ILE A 110 -16.83 2.35 -9.21
N ILE A 111 -17.31 1.65 -8.18
CA ILE A 111 -16.84 0.33 -7.77
C ILE A 111 -18.00 -0.67 -7.77
N GLN A 112 -17.67 -1.96 -7.90
CA GLN A 112 -18.60 -3.05 -7.62
C GLN A 112 -18.32 -3.65 -6.24
N ASP A 113 -19.34 -3.64 -5.37
CA ASP A 113 -19.32 -4.28 -4.06
C ASP A 113 -20.45 -5.30 -3.99
N ASN A 114 -20.09 -6.60 -4.00
CA ASN A 114 -21.05 -7.71 -3.97
C ASN A 114 -22.18 -7.56 -5.01
N GLY A 115 -21.82 -7.19 -6.25
CA GLY A 115 -22.75 -6.98 -7.36
C GLY A 115 -23.43 -5.60 -7.37
N ARG A 116 -23.33 -4.81 -6.30
CA ARG A 116 -23.87 -3.44 -6.24
C ARG A 116 -22.84 -2.43 -6.72
N MET A 117 -23.25 -1.54 -7.63
CA MET A 117 -22.43 -0.41 -8.06
C MET A 117 -22.57 0.75 -7.07
N LYS A 118 -21.46 1.30 -6.59
CA LYS A 118 -21.45 2.49 -5.73
C LYS A 118 -20.20 3.34 -5.97
N PRO A 119 -20.23 4.66 -5.69
CA PRO A 119 -19.04 5.48 -5.73
C PRO A 119 -17.97 5.04 -4.71
N ILE A 120 -16.71 5.32 -5.00
CA ILE A 120 -15.59 5.13 -4.06
C ILE A 120 -15.83 5.91 -2.77
N SER A 121 -16.43 7.09 -2.81
CA SER A 121 -16.72 7.88 -1.61
C SER A 121 -17.58 7.12 -0.60
N THR A 122 -18.60 6.40 -1.07
CA THR A 122 -19.42 5.52 -0.24
C THR A 122 -18.58 4.41 0.38
N LEU A 123 -17.73 3.73 -0.41
CA LEU A 123 -16.84 2.68 0.09
C LEU A 123 -15.89 3.22 1.17
N ALA A 124 -15.23 4.35 0.88
CA ALA A 124 -14.23 4.95 1.74
C ALA A 124 -14.83 5.36 3.10
N SER A 125 -16.03 5.95 3.09
CA SER A 125 -16.75 6.31 4.31
C SER A 125 -17.19 5.07 5.11
N GLU A 126 -17.76 4.06 4.44
CA GLU A 126 -18.16 2.80 5.10
C GLU A 126 -16.98 2.08 5.75
N LEU A 127 -15.84 2.03 5.06
CA LEU A 127 -14.58 1.47 5.54
C LEU A 127 -14.11 2.17 6.81
N LEU A 128 -13.97 3.50 6.80
CA LEU A 128 -13.49 4.22 7.98
C LEU A 128 -14.43 4.07 9.16
N ARG A 129 -15.74 4.10 8.92
CA ARG A 129 -16.75 3.87 9.97
C ARG A 129 -16.64 2.48 10.56
N LYS A 130 -16.37 1.46 9.73
CA LYS A 130 -16.23 0.07 10.17
C LYS A 130 -14.95 -0.16 10.97
N ILE A 131 -13.81 0.37 10.52
CA ILE A 131 -12.51 0.14 11.16
C ILE A 131 -12.31 1.03 12.40
N SER A 132 -12.65 2.32 12.28
CA SER A 132 -12.26 3.36 13.25
C SER A 132 -13.42 4.00 14.01
N GLU A 133 -14.67 3.69 13.64
CA GLU A 133 -15.90 4.36 14.11
C GLU A 133 -15.98 5.86 13.76
N ARG A 134 -15.22 6.31 12.75
CA ARG A 134 -15.20 7.71 12.29
C ARG A 134 -15.39 7.79 10.78
N ASP A 135 -15.83 8.95 10.30
CA ASP A 135 -15.94 9.33 8.89
C ASP A 135 -14.76 10.22 8.42
N TYR A 136 -13.65 10.20 9.15
CA TYR A 136 -12.39 10.89 8.82
C TYR A 136 -11.21 10.20 9.53
N TYR A 137 -10.00 10.44 9.03
CA TYR A 137 -8.76 10.22 9.79
C TYR A 137 -8.28 11.52 10.41
N GLU A 138 -7.80 11.48 11.66
CA GLU A 138 -7.31 12.63 12.39
C GLU A 138 -5.82 12.45 12.67
N ALA A 139 -5.02 13.36 12.13
CA ALA A 139 -3.56 13.38 12.26
C ALA A 139 -3.13 14.58 13.11
N THR A 140 -2.13 14.40 13.97
CA THR A 140 -1.54 15.51 14.75
C THR A 140 -0.14 15.83 14.23
N VAL A 141 0.09 17.08 13.82
CA VAL A 141 1.38 17.56 13.32
C VAL A 141 1.78 18.82 14.08
N GLY A 142 2.78 18.69 14.95
CA GLY A 142 3.09 19.73 15.94
C GLY A 142 1.88 19.96 16.85
N ASP A 143 1.45 21.21 16.95
CA ASP A 143 0.26 21.61 17.74
C ASP A 143 -1.04 21.62 16.91
N SER A 144 -0.96 21.25 15.63
CA SER A 144 -2.09 21.29 14.70
C SER A 144 -2.74 19.92 14.53
N VAL A 145 -4.07 19.91 14.50
CA VAL A 145 -4.88 18.74 14.13
C VAL A 145 -5.33 18.91 12.68
N VAL A 146 -5.05 17.91 11.85
CA VAL A 146 -5.45 17.85 10.44
C VAL A 146 -6.39 16.68 10.26
N ARG A 147 -7.53 16.91 9.61
CA ARG A 147 -8.51 15.86 9.27
C ARG A 147 -8.42 15.55 7.79
N LEU A 148 -8.30 14.27 7.47
CA LEU A 148 -8.37 13.75 6.12
C LEU A 148 -9.79 13.26 5.85
N SER A 149 -10.32 13.56 4.67
CA SER A 149 -11.55 12.93 4.18
C SER A 149 -11.37 11.41 4.03
N PRO A 150 -12.47 10.63 3.93
CA PRO A 150 -12.38 9.21 3.63
C PRO A 150 -11.57 8.89 2.37
N GLU A 151 -11.74 9.66 1.30
CA GLU A 151 -11.06 9.49 0.02
C GLU A 151 -9.58 9.84 0.12
N GLN A 152 -9.23 10.94 0.80
CA GLN A 152 -7.82 11.28 1.07
C GLN A 152 -7.14 10.19 1.89
N THR A 153 -7.86 9.64 2.87
CA THR A 153 -7.37 8.55 3.71
C THR A 153 -7.16 7.27 2.88
N LEU A 154 -8.14 6.90 2.06
CA LEU A 154 -8.05 5.74 1.17
C LEU A 154 -6.89 5.86 0.17
N LEU A 155 -6.75 7.01 -0.49
CA LEU A 155 -5.61 7.28 -1.39
C LEU A 155 -4.27 7.19 -0.65
N SER A 156 -4.20 7.68 0.59
CA SER A 156 -3.00 7.55 1.42
C SER A 156 -2.68 6.08 1.74
N MET A 157 -3.69 5.27 2.04
CA MET A 157 -3.53 3.82 2.27
C MET A 157 -3.00 3.11 1.02
N MET A 158 -3.51 3.46 -0.15
CA MET A 158 -3.03 2.91 -1.42
C MET A 158 -1.59 3.33 -1.74
N GLN A 159 -1.20 4.57 -1.41
CA GLN A 159 0.16 5.08 -1.66
C GLN A 159 1.20 4.55 -0.66
N PHE A 160 0.79 4.40 0.61
CA PHE A 160 1.69 4.14 1.74
C PHE A 160 1.21 2.96 2.58
N GLY A 161 0.83 1.86 1.94
CA GLY A 161 0.25 0.68 2.61
C GLY A 161 1.05 0.20 3.83
N ASN A 162 2.37 0.04 3.68
CA ASN A 162 3.25 -0.36 4.79
C ASN A 162 3.22 0.62 5.97
N LEU A 163 3.06 1.92 5.70
CA LEU A 163 2.95 2.94 6.74
C LEU A 163 1.62 2.78 7.50
N TRP A 164 0.53 2.53 6.78
CA TRP A 164 -0.80 2.38 7.38
C TRP A 164 -0.96 1.14 8.26
N TYR A 165 -0.13 0.11 8.08
CA TYR A 165 -0.05 -1.00 9.04
C TYR A 165 0.50 -0.61 10.41
N GLU A 166 1.25 0.49 10.51
CA GLU A 166 1.77 1.03 11.77
C GLU A 166 0.81 2.04 12.42
N VAL A 167 -0.20 2.53 11.69
CA VAL A 167 -1.13 3.54 12.17
C VAL A 167 -2.15 2.90 13.12
N PRO A 168 -2.32 3.41 14.35
CA PRO A 168 -3.36 2.94 15.27
C PRO A 168 -4.77 3.34 14.79
N LEU A 169 -5.34 2.55 13.89
CA LEU A 169 -6.63 2.82 13.24
C LEU A 169 -7.76 1.87 13.70
N ILE A 170 -7.44 0.63 14.03
CA ILE A 170 -8.43 -0.42 14.32
C ILE A 170 -9.00 -0.19 15.72
N ARG A 171 -10.29 0.14 15.80
CA ARG A 171 -10.96 0.43 17.06
C ARG A 171 -11.01 -0.80 17.97
N LEU A 172 -10.62 -0.61 19.23
CA LEU A 172 -10.68 -1.64 20.28
C LEU A 172 -11.80 -1.32 21.27
N LYS A 173 -12.87 -2.12 21.31
CA LYS A 173 -14.02 -1.90 22.20
C LYS A 173 -13.59 -1.76 23.68
N ARG A 174 -14.38 -0.97 24.42
CA ARG A 174 -14.19 -0.79 25.87
C ARG A 174 -14.74 -2.00 26.62
N GLY A 175 -14.17 -2.31 27.79
CA GLY A 175 -14.63 -3.42 28.64
C GLY A 175 -14.07 -4.78 28.25
N ASN A 176 -13.34 -4.87 27.14
CA ASN A 176 -12.60 -6.05 26.73
C ASN A 176 -11.10 -5.72 26.68
N ASP A 177 -10.44 -5.85 27.83
CA ASP A 177 -9.00 -5.58 27.95
C ASP A 177 -8.15 -6.74 27.46
N SER A 178 -8.73 -7.94 27.29
CA SER A 178 -7.97 -9.14 26.89
C SER A 178 -7.32 -8.97 25.53
N ILE A 179 -7.98 -8.30 24.58
CA ILE A 179 -7.37 -7.99 23.27
C ILE A 179 -6.09 -7.16 23.45
N ARG A 180 -6.08 -6.16 24.33
CA ARG A 180 -4.90 -5.31 24.56
C ARG A 180 -3.77 -6.08 25.22
N ASP A 181 -4.12 -6.95 26.17
CA ASP A 181 -3.17 -7.83 26.84
C ASP A 181 -2.53 -8.81 25.86
N ILE A 182 -3.33 -9.46 25.00
CA ILE A 182 -2.85 -10.38 23.96
C ILE A 182 -1.94 -9.66 22.97
N LEU A 183 -2.34 -8.46 22.54
CA LEU A 183 -1.53 -7.63 21.65
C LEU A 183 -0.28 -7.07 22.36
N GLY A 184 -0.19 -7.10 23.68
CA GLY A 184 0.94 -6.54 24.43
C GLY A 184 1.03 -5.01 24.29
N ILE A 185 -0.13 -4.34 24.23
CA ILE A 185 -0.23 -2.88 24.08
C ILE A 185 -0.88 -2.25 25.31
N ASP A 186 -0.67 -0.95 25.52
CA ASP A 186 -1.21 -0.23 26.67
C ASP A 186 -2.75 -0.32 26.74
N ARG A 187 -3.29 -0.64 27.93
CA ARG A 187 -4.73 -0.83 28.16
C ARG A 187 -5.58 0.41 27.88
N SER A 188 -5.01 1.60 27.95
CA SER A 188 -5.69 2.87 27.63
C SER A 188 -5.85 3.11 26.13
N ARG A 189 -5.14 2.37 25.26
CA ARG A 189 -5.22 2.57 23.80
C ARG A 189 -6.63 2.31 23.31
N LYS A 190 -7.17 3.28 22.57
CA LYS A 190 -8.48 3.16 21.91
C LYS A 190 -8.40 2.43 20.57
N TYR A 191 -7.20 2.39 19.98
CA TYR A 191 -6.95 1.84 18.65
C TYR A 191 -5.70 0.97 18.63
N ALA A 192 -5.76 -0.14 17.88
CA ALA A 192 -4.63 -0.98 17.50
C ALA A 192 -4.15 -0.62 16.09
N ALA A 193 -2.86 -0.80 15.84
CA ALA A 193 -2.28 -0.81 14.51
C ALA A 193 -2.33 -2.24 13.96
N GLY A 194 -2.35 -2.40 12.63
CA GLY A 194 -2.32 -3.73 12.01
C GLY A 194 -1.09 -4.55 12.42
N MET A 195 0.05 -3.87 12.63
CA MET A 195 1.29 -4.51 13.06
C MET A 195 1.27 -4.98 14.51
N ASP A 196 0.38 -4.47 15.37
CA ASP A 196 0.28 -4.92 16.77
C ASP A 196 -0.10 -6.42 16.87
N PHE A 197 -0.75 -6.96 15.83
CA PHE A 197 -1.19 -8.35 15.73
C PHE A 197 -0.08 -9.34 15.37
N PHE A 198 1.05 -8.83 14.86
CA PHE A 198 2.17 -9.61 14.34
C PHE A 198 3.51 -9.22 14.95
N ARG A 199 3.53 -8.32 15.94
CA ARG A 199 4.76 -7.82 16.58
C ARG A 199 4.79 -8.15 18.06
N SER A 200 5.80 -8.87 18.54
CA SER A 200 5.98 -9.10 19.98
C SER A 200 6.28 -7.78 20.74
N PRO A 201 6.11 -7.73 22.08
CA PRO A 201 6.46 -6.56 22.87
C PRO A 201 7.92 -6.08 22.71
N ASP A 202 8.84 -6.99 22.39
CA ASP A 202 10.26 -6.69 22.16
C ASP A 202 10.61 -6.42 20.68
N GLY A 203 9.59 -6.40 19.82
CA GLY A 203 9.65 -5.90 18.45
C GLY A 203 9.90 -6.96 17.37
N GLU A 204 9.80 -8.24 17.67
CA GLU A 204 9.99 -9.31 16.68
C GLU A 204 8.72 -9.55 15.87
N PHE A 205 8.88 -9.89 14.59
CA PHE A 205 7.75 -10.37 13.79
C PHE A 205 7.41 -11.79 14.25
N ILE A 206 6.15 -11.99 14.65
CA ILE A 206 5.66 -13.27 15.16
C ILE A 206 4.37 -13.67 14.43
N ALA A 207 3.99 -14.93 14.62
CA ALA A 207 2.71 -15.44 14.16
C ALA A 207 1.53 -14.61 14.70
N PHE A 208 0.41 -14.67 13.97
CA PHE A 208 -0.79 -13.92 14.30
C PHE A 208 -1.31 -14.23 15.70
N LYS A 209 -1.33 -13.21 16.57
CA LYS A 209 -1.62 -13.38 18.00
C LYS A 209 -3.06 -13.82 18.31
N LEU A 210 -4.03 -13.50 17.44
CA LEU A 210 -5.44 -13.83 17.70
C LEU A 210 -5.85 -15.21 17.20
N ALA A 211 -4.98 -15.95 16.49
CA ALA A 211 -5.29 -17.27 15.93
C ALA A 211 -5.99 -18.22 16.93
N PRO A 212 -5.42 -18.52 18.12
CA PRO A 212 -6.04 -19.49 19.04
C PRO A 212 -7.41 -19.03 19.56
N TYR A 213 -7.62 -17.72 19.72
CA TYR A 213 -8.87 -17.16 20.22
C TYR A 213 -9.98 -17.17 19.16
N LEU A 214 -9.60 -17.04 17.89
CA LEU A 214 -10.53 -17.15 16.77
C LEU A 214 -10.93 -18.60 16.53
N ASP A 215 -10.01 -19.54 16.65
CA ASP A 215 -10.31 -20.98 16.54
C ASP A 215 -11.34 -21.40 17.59
N GLU A 216 -11.14 -21.00 18.84
CA GLU A 216 -12.10 -21.23 19.93
C GLU A 216 -13.45 -20.55 19.63
N ALA A 217 -13.45 -19.29 19.20
CA ALA A 217 -14.67 -18.56 18.87
C ALA A 217 -15.46 -19.21 17.72
N ASN A 218 -14.75 -19.77 16.73
CA ASN A 218 -15.35 -20.42 15.56
C ASN A 218 -15.95 -21.79 15.90
N GLN A 219 -15.33 -22.54 16.82
CA GLN A 219 -15.85 -23.82 17.32
C GLN A 219 -17.08 -23.67 18.23
N SER A 220 -17.32 -22.48 18.77
CA SER A 220 -18.46 -22.24 19.65
C SER A 220 -19.78 -22.01 18.90
N ASP A 221 -20.78 -22.83 19.21
CA ASP A 221 -22.18 -22.67 18.74
C ASP A 221 -22.79 -21.33 19.17
N ARG A 222 -22.45 -20.85 20.38
CA ARG A 222 -22.96 -19.60 20.94
C ARG A 222 -21.81 -18.72 21.42
N LYS A 223 -21.46 -17.75 20.58
CA LYS A 223 -20.36 -16.81 20.82
C LYS A 223 -20.68 -15.83 21.96
N ASN A 224 -19.81 -15.77 22.96
CA ASN A 224 -19.88 -14.78 24.03
C ASN A 224 -19.38 -13.39 23.55
N ALA A 225 -19.47 -12.36 24.40
CA ALA A 225 -19.09 -11.00 24.04
C ALA A 225 -17.60 -10.88 23.67
N PHE A 226 -16.70 -11.56 24.40
CA PHE A 226 -15.27 -11.57 24.10
C PHE A 226 -14.97 -12.20 22.74
N GLN A 227 -15.57 -13.35 22.44
CA GLN A 227 -15.44 -14.05 21.16
C GLN A 227 -15.94 -13.19 19.99
N LYS A 228 -17.07 -12.50 20.15
CA LYS A 228 -17.56 -11.55 19.14
C LYS A 228 -16.58 -10.41 18.90
N ASP A 229 -15.97 -9.88 19.95
CA ASP A 229 -14.99 -8.80 19.83
C ASP A 229 -13.70 -9.26 19.12
N PHE A 230 -13.22 -10.49 19.36
CA PHE A 230 -12.10 -11.06 18.62
C PHE A 230 -12.41 -11.17 17.12
N ILE A 231 -13.60 -11.67 16.77
CA ILE A 231 -14.07 -11.77 15.39
C ILE A 231 -14.19 -10.39 14.75
N ASP A 232 -14.76 -9.42 15.45
CA ASP A 232 -14.94 -8.05 14.94
C ASP A 232 -13.58 -7.38 14.66
N VAL A 233 -12.63 -7.49 15.59
CA VAL A 233 -11.29 -6.92 15.42
C VAL A 233 -10.52 -7.62 14.30
N ASN A 234 -10.65 -8.95 14.18
CA ASN A 234 -10.07 -9.69 13.05
C ASN A 234 -10.69 -9.26 11.71
N SER A 235 -12.01 -9.06 11.66
CA SER A 235 -12.69 -8.54 10.48
C SER A 235 -12.16 -7.15 10.09
N ASN A 236 -11.96 -6.27 11.07
CA ASN A 236 -11.42 -4.92 10.83
C ASN A 236 -9.95 -4.96 10.34
N LEU A 237 -9.14 -5.90 10.84
CA LEU A 237 -7.79 -6.15 10.33
C LEU A 237 -7.83 -6.63 8.87
N GLY A 238 -8.75 -7.54 8.54
CA GLY A 238 -8.96 -8.00 7.17
C GLY A 238 -9.38 -6.88 6.21
N ILE A 239 -10.20 -5.93 6.66
CA ILE A 239 -10.57 -4.75 5.84
C ILE A 239 -9.33 -3.89 5.58
N LEU A 240 -8.49 -3.63 6.59
CA LEU A 240 -7.24 -2.89 6.39
C LEU A 240 -6.33 -3.57 5.36
N ASP A 241 -6.18 -4.89 5.45
CA ASP A 241 -5.40 -5.70 4.50
C ASP A 241 -5.96 -5.62 3.07
N GLN A 242 -7.28 -5.74 2.92
CA GLN A 242 -7.93 -5.65 1.62
C GLN A 242 -7.79 -4.28 0.95
N VAL A 243 -7.70 -3.22 1.75
CA VAL A 243 -7.53 -1.85 1.28
C VAL A 243 -6.09 -1.61 0.86
N VAL A 244 -5.13 -1.99 1.70
CA VAL A 244 -3.69 -1.86 1.41
C VAL A 244 -3.30 -2.70 0.19
N SER A 245 -3.86 -3.90 0.04
CA SER A 245 -3.67 -4.76 -1.13
C SER A 245 -4.49 -4.32 -2.36
N SER A 246 -5.38 -3.32 -2.21
CA SER A 246 -6.34 -2.89 -3.23
C SER A 246 -7.30 -3.98 -3.73
N SER A 247 -7.44 -5.09 -3.00
CA SER A 247 -8.37 -6.19 -3.34
C SER A 247 -9.84 -5.84 -3.11
N MET A 248 -10.13 -4.86 -2.25
CA MET A 248 -11.49 -4.32 -2.08
C MET A 248 -11.92 -3.41 -3.24
N ILE A 249 -10.97 -2.87 -4.02
CA ILE A 249 -11.21 -1.83 -5.02
C ILE A 249 -11.48 -2.48 -6.39
N ARG A 250 -12.69 -2.97 -6.59
CA ARG A 250 -13.15 -3.56 -7.88
C ARG A 250 -13.66 -2.47 -8.82
N ILE A 251 -12.76 -1.94 -9.63
CA ILE A 251 -13.01 -0.79 -10.54
C ILE A 251 -12.92 -1.14 -12.02
N PHE A 252 -12.53 -2.37 -12.36
CA PHE A 252 -12.29 -2.78 -13.75
C PHE A 252 -13.41 -3.70 -14.24
N PRO A 253 -14.45 -3.18 -14.91
CA PRO A 253 -15.47 -4.01 -15.55
C PRO A 253 -14.86 -4.95 -16.57
N LYS A 254 -15.28 -6.23 -16.57
CA LYS A 254 -14.90 -7.18 -17.60
C LYS A 254 -15.89 -7.13 -18.77
N PRO A 255 -15.41 -6.87 -20.01
CA PRO A 255 -16.25 -6.87 -21.19
C PRO A 255 -16.96 -8.21 -21.40
N ASN A 256 -18.25 -8.17 -21.75
CA ASN A 256 -19.08 -9.33 -22.09
C ASN A 256 -19.12 -10.43 -21.00
N ASP A 257 -18.93 -10.06 -19.73
CA ASP A 257 -19.04 -11.01 -18.62
C ASP A 257 -20.52 -11.26 -18.28
N PRO A 258 -21.01 -12.52 -18.26
CA PRO A 258 -22.44 -12.83 -18.11
C PRO A 258 -23.07 -12.30 -16.81
N ILE A 259 -22.26 -12.08 -15.78
CA ILE A 259 -22.72 -11.58 -14.47
C ILE A 259 -22.22 -10.14 -14.21
N ASN A 260 -21.74 -9.44 -15.24
CA ASN A 260 -21.17 -8.09 -15.14
C ASN A 260 -20.12 -8.00 -14.02
N LYS A 261 -19.17 -8.95 -13.95
CA LYS A 261 -18.14 -8.96 -12.91
C LYS A 261 -17.10 -7.87 -13.13
N TRP A 262 -16.80 -7.13 -12.08
CA TRP A 262 -15.69 -6.18 -12.03
C TRP A 262 -14.55 -6.77 -11.22
N TYR A 263 -13.33 -6.44 -11.62
CA TYR A 263 -12.11 -6.99 -11.05
C TYR A 263 -11.37 -5.90 -10.27
N SER A 264 -10.75 -6.33 -9.18
CA SER A 264 -9.74 -5.57 -8.44
C SER A 264 -8.36 -5.81 -9.03
N TYR A 265 -7.40 -4.97 -8.64
CA TYR A 265 -6.03 -5.04 -9.15
C TYR A 265 -5.36 -6.43 -8.96
N PRO A 266 -5.47 -7.10 -7.78
CA PRO A 266 -4.88 -8.43 -7.59
C PRO A 266 -5.51 -9.53 -8.46
N GLU A 267 -6.78 -9.38 -8.85
CA GLU A 267 -7.53 -10.38 -9.63
C GLU A 267 -7.23 -10.27 -11.14
N LEU A 268 -6.48 -9.25 -11.60
CA LEU A 268 -6.29 -8.94 -13.03
C LEU A 268 -5.55 -10.01 -13.83
N ASN A 269 -4.69 -10.80 -13.19
CA ASN A 269 -3.97 -11.87 -13.87
C ASN A 269 -4.91 -13.01 -14.31
N ASP A 270 -5.97 -13.25 -13.54
CA ASP A 270 -6.96 -14.32 -13.79
C ASP A 270 -8.23 -13.78 -14.47
N ALA A 271 -8.33 -12.46 -14.66
CA ALA A 271 -9.50 -11.80 -15.22
C ALA A 271 -9.70 -12.06 -16.72
N GLY A 272 -8.63 -12.44 -17.43
CA GLY A 272 -8.68 -12.71 -18.87
C GLY A 272 -8.77 -11.47 -19.76
N PHE A 273 -8.40 -10.28 -19.25
CA PHE A 273 -8.27 -9.06 -20.08
C PHE A 273 -7.22 -9.27 -21.17
N LYS A 274 -7.55 -8.88 -22.41
CA LYS A 274 -6.70 -9.04 -23.60
C LYS A 274 -6.14 -7.71 -24.07
N SER A 275 -5.05 -7.78 -24.84
CA SER A 275 -4.47 -6.66 -25.59
C SER A 275 -4.42 -5.33 -24.81
N THR A 276 -5.09 -4.30 -25.30
CA THR A 276 -5.10 -2.93 -24.75
C THR A 276 -5.76 -2.86 -23.38
N ASP A 277 -6.79 -3.65 -23.13
CA ASP A 277 -7.51 -3.65 -21.86
C ASP A 277 -6.64 -4.26 -20.75
N SER A 278 -5.85 -5.29 -21.10
CA SER A 278 -4.86 -5.87 -20.18
C SER A 278 -3.81 -4.85 -19.75
N VAL A 279 -3.33 -4.03 -20.68
CA VAL A 279 -2.36 -2.97 -20.38
C VAL A 279 -3.00 -1.87 -19.54
N LEU A 280 -4.18 -1.37 -19.93
CA LEU A 280 -4.89 -0.32 -19.21
C LEU A 280 -5.16 -0.73 -17.76
N THR A 281 -5.76 -1.89 -17.54
CA THR A 281 -6.13 -2.37 -16.20
C THR A 281 -4.91 -2.55 -15.29
N LYS A 282 -3.82 -3.12 -15.82
CA LYS A 282 -2.58 -3.35 -15.06
C LYS A 282 -1.77 -2.08 -14.80
N GLN A 283 -1.86 -1.06 -15.67
CA GLN A 283 -1.08 0.16 -15.52
C GLN A 283 -1.83 1.29 -14.83
N PHE A 284 -3.17 1.24 -14.76
CA PHE A 284 -3.98 2.33 -14.23
C PHE A 284 -3.58 2.73 -12.80
N ILE A 285 -3.64 1.80 -11.83
CA ILE A 285 -3.36 2.13 -10.42
C ILE A 285 -1.92 2.66 -10.25
N PRO A 286 -0.86 1.98 -10.73
CA PRO A 286 0.50 2.51 -10.66
C PRO A 286 0.64 3.90 -11.30
N ALA A 287 0.08 4.11 -12.49
CA ALA A 287 0.16 5.39 -13.20
C ALA A 287 -0.61 6.50 -12.47
N TYR A 288 -1.79 6.21 -11.94
CA TYR A 288 -2.62 7.19 -11.22
C TYR A 288 -1.94 7.64 -9.93
N LEU A 289 -1.43 6.70 -9.12
CA LEU A 289 -0.70 7.05 -7.89
C LEU A 289 0.61 7.81 -8.19
N GLN A 290 1.30 7.47 -9.28
CA GLN A 290 2.49 8.18 -9.71
C GLN A 290 2.20 9.62 -10.16
N THR A 291 1.14 9.82 -10.95
CA THR A 291 0.74 11.15 -11.44
C THR A 291 0.22 12.04 -10.32
N LEU A 292 -0.51 11.50 -9.34
CA LEU A 292 -0.87 12.22 -8.10
C LEU A 292 0.37 12.71 -7.34
N ARG A 293 1.39 11.85 -7.19
CA ARG A 293 2.65 12.23 -6.53
C ARG A 293 3.41 13.31 -7.29
N TYR A 294 3.47 13.20 -8.61
CA TYR A 294 4.10 14.21 -9.45
C TYR A 294 3.34 15.55 -9.43
N GLY A 295 2.01 15.51 -9.49
CA GLY A 295 1.19 16.70 -9.43
C GLY A 295 1.32 17.43 -8.11
N LYS A 296 1.51 16.71 -7.00
CA LYS A 296 1.87 17.30 -5.71
C LYS A 296 3.19 18.07 -5.75
N VAL A 297 4.21 17.52 -6.40
CA VAL A 297 5.53 18.17 -6.50
C VAL A 297 5.48 19.41 -7.39
N LYS A 298 4.66 19.39 -8.46
CA LYS A 298 4.58 20.48 -9.44
C LYS A 298 3.47 21.49 -9.19
N GLY A 299 2.49 21.16 -8.36
CA GLY A 299 1.24 21.91 -8.23
C GLY A 299 0.30 21.76 -9.45
N ASP A 300 0.46 20.72 -10.26
CA ASP A 300 -0.32 20.49 -11.49
C ASP A 300 -0.78 19.03 -11.57
N TYR A 301 -2.09 18.81 -11.49
CA TYR A 301 -2.71 17.49 -11.49
C TYR A 301 -3.31 17.08 -12.84
N THR A 302 -3.01 17.81 -13.91
CA THR A 302 -3.57 17.55 -15.25
C THR A 302 -3.32 16.11 -15.71
N GLU A 303 -2.12 15.56 -15.47
CA GLU A 303 -1.81 14.17 -15.82
C GLU A 303 -2.65 13.16 -15.01
N ALA A 304 -2.89 13.44 -13.72
CA ALA A 304 -3.72 12.58 -12.87
C ALA A 304 -5.19 12.61 -13.32
N ASP A 305 -5.71 13.79 -13.67
CA ASP A 305 -7.04 13.98 -14.22
C ASP A 305 -7.22 13.21 -15.54
N GLN A 306 -6.20 13.21 -16.41
CA GLN A 306 -6.22 12.46 -17.68
C GLN A 306 -6.23 10.94 -17.46
N VAL A 307 -5.41 10.44 -16.53
CA VAL A 307 -5.39 9.02 -16.16
C VAL A 307 -6.75 8.61 -15.59
N LEU A 308 -7.31 9.39 -14.68
CA LEU A 308 -8.63 9.12 -14.09
C LEU A 308 -9.74 9.14 -15.16
N ALA A 309 -9.71 10.11 -16.07
CA ALA A 309 -10.64 10.18 -17.18
C ALA A 309 -10.55 8.95 -18.10
N SER A 310 -9.37 8.32 -18.23
CA SER A 310 -9.22 7.07 -18.98
C SER A 310 -9.95 5.90 -18.31
N LEU A 311 -9.90 5.78 -16.98
CA LEU A 311 -10.69 4.79 -16.24
C LEU A 311 -12.18 5.07 -16.40
N ASN A 312 -12.62 6.32 -16.27
CA ASN A 312 -14.03 6.66 -16.42
C ASN A 312 -14.56 6.31 -17.82
N ARG A 313 -13.77 6.50 -18.88
CA ARG A 313 -14.12 6.06 -20.23
C ARG A 313 -14.19 4.53 -20.32
N PHE A 314 -13.23 3.83 -19.73
CA PHE A 314 -13.23 2.36 -19.66
C PHE A 314 -14.48 1.82 -18.93
N GLN A 315 -14.81 2.41 -17.78
CA GLN A 315 -16.00 2.06 -17.00
C GLN A 315 -17.30 2.36 -17.76
N LYS A 316 -17.38 3.47 -18.50
CA LYS A 316 -18.54 3.75 -19.35
C LYS A 316 -18.67 2.78 -20.52
N ALA A 317 -17.55 2.36 -21.10
CA ALA A 317 -17.54 1.45 -22.25
C ALA A 317 -17.92 0.00 -21.87
N TYR A 318 -17.54 -0.46 -20.68
CA TYR A 318 -17.69 -1.87 -20.30
C TYR A 318 -18.53 -2.12 -19.04
N GLY A 319 -18.80 -1.08 -18.24
CA GLY A 319 -19.57 -1.17 -17.00
C GLY A 319 -21.08 -0.98 -17.18
N ALA A 320 -21.48 -0.34 -18.28
CA ALA A 320 -22.87 -0.34 -18.70
C ALA A 320 -23.17 -1.68 -19.39
N SER A 321 -23.64 -2.65 -18.62
CA SER A 321 -24.56 -3.63 -19.22
C SER A 321 -25.78 -2.84 -19.68
N ASP A 322 -26.15 -2.92 -20.96
CA ASP A 322 -27.45 -2.45 -21.43
C ASP A 322 -28.52 -2.85 -20.40
N ALA A 323 -29.16 -1.83 -19.81
CA ALA A 323 -30.22 -1.99 -18.84
C ALA A 323 -31.51 -2.48 -19.52
#